data_AF-A0ABD1A1T3-F1
#
_entry.id   AF-A0ABD1A1T3-F1
#
_cell.length_a   1.000
_cell.length_b   1.000
_cell.length_c   1.000
_cell.angle_alpha   90.00
_cell.angle_beta   90.00
_cell.angle_gamma   90.00
#
_symmetry.space_group_name_H-M   'P 1'
#
loop_
_entity.id
_entity.type
_entity.pdbx_description
1 polymer ?
#
loop_
_entity_poly.entity_id
_entity_poly.type
_entity_poly.pdbx_seq_one_letter_code
_entity_poly.pdbx_strand_id
1 'polypeptide(L)'
;METWAELKNIMRKRFVPSYYYREMHNQLRRLLQGGRTMDEYYQELEALLIKFDVKEDREATTSRFLGGLQREIQDRLEMQHYVDLEEMLHHAVLVEQKIKRK
;
A
#
# COMPACT_ATOMS: atom_id res chain seq x y z
N MET A 1 -30.11 3.26 -21.88
CA MET A 1 -28.70 3.35 -21.46
C MET A 1 -28.04 4.28 -22.44
N GLU A 2 -27.81 5.52 -22.03
CA GLU A 2 -27.39 6.58 -22.96
C GLU A 2 -25.91 6.92 -22.82
N THR A 3 -25.25 6.41 -21.77
CA THR A 3 -23.82 6.66 -21.56
C THR A 3 -23.03 5.40 -21.20
N TRP A 4 -21.74 5.39 -21.55
CA TRP A 4 -20.78 4.38 -21.12
C TRP A 4 -20.67 4.27 -19.59
N ALA A 5 -20.88 5.39 -18.87
CA ALA A 5 -20.87 5.43 -17.41
C ALA A 5 -22.04 4.65 -16.81
N GLU A 6 -23.25 4.78 -17.36
CA GLU A 6 -24.43 4.03 -16.94
C GLU A 6 -24.26 2.52 -17.15
N LEU A 7 -23.76 2.12 -18.32
CA LEU A 7 -23.50 0.72 -18.63
C LEU A 7 -22.50 0.11 -17.64
N LYS A 8 -21.38 0.81 -17.38
CA LYS A 8 -20.39 0.37 -16.37
C LYS A 8 -21.01 0.24 -14.97
N ASN A 9 -21.88 1.16 -14.58
CA ASN A 9 -22.52 1.12 -13.26
C ASN A 9 -23.47 -0.08 -13.13
N ILE A 10 -24.29 -0.34 -14.14
CA ILE A 10 -25.21 -1.49 -14.17
C ILE A 10 -24.43 -2.81 -14.15
N MET A 11 -23.38 -2.91 -14.97
CA MET A 11 -22.51 -4.10 -14.99
C MET A 11 -21.83 -4.33 -13.64
N ARG A 12 -21.31 -3.27 -13.00
CA ARG A 12 -20.74 -3.37 -11.65
C ARG A 12 -21.76 -3.85 -10.63
N LYS A 13 -22.96 -3.25 -10.59
CA LYS A 13 -24.03 -3.66 -9.66
C LYS A 13 -24.46 -5.11 -9.86
N ARG A 14 -24.41 -5.63 -11.09
CA ARG A 14 -24.83 -7.00 -11.41
C ARG A 14 -23.77 -8.06 -11.11
N PHE A 15 -22.50 -7.75 -11.37
CA PHE A 15 -21.42 -8.74 -11.38
C PHE A 15 -20.37 -8.55 -10.29
N VAL A 16 -20.31 -7.39 -9.63
CA VAL A 16 -19.38 -7.15 -8.51
C VAL A 16 -20.13 -7.44 -7.21
N PRO A 17 -19.67 -8.39 -6.38
CA PRO A 17 -20.27 -8.64 -5.08
C PRO A 17 -20.27 -7.38 -4.20
N SER A 18 -21.32 -7.20 -3.39
CA SER A 18 -21.46 -6.03 -2.51
C SER A 18 -20.31 -5.87 -1.52
N TYR A 19 -19.61 -6.96 -1.18
CA TYR A 19 -18.45 -6.94 -0.29
C TYR A 19 -17.12 -6.69 -0.98
N TYR A 20 -17.06 -6.60 -2.32
CA TYR A 20 -15.82 -6.48 -3.08
C TYR A 20 -15.00 -5.26 -2.64
N TYR A 21 -15.59 -4.06 -2.65
CA TYR A 21 -14.90 -2.84 -2.22
C TYR A 21 -14.42 -2.90 -0.77
N ARG A 22 -15.23 -3.49 0.12
CA ARG A 22 -14.84 -3.70 1.51
C ARG A 22 -13.62 -4.63 1.62
N GLU A 23 -13.58 -5.68 0.82
CA GLU A 23 -12.45 -6.61 0.77
C GLU A 23 -11.19 -5.91 0.26
N MET A 24 -11.29 -5.10 -0.79
CA MET A 24 -10.17 -4.29 -1.30
C MET A 24 -9.59 -3.37 -0.22
N HIS A 25 -10.46 -2.61 0.46
CA HIS A 25 -10.04 -1.73 1.56
C HIS A 25 -9.43 -2.53 2.73
N ASN A 26 -9.96 -3.71 3.02
CA ASN A 26 -9.40 -4.58 4.05
C ASN A 26 -8.01 -5.09 3.70
N GLN A 27 -7.78 -5.48 2.43
CA GLN A 27 -6.47 -5.95 1.97
C GLN A 27 -5.41 -4.85 2.11
N LEU A 28 -5.70 -3.63 1.63
CA LEU A 28 -4.79 -2.49 1.79
C LEU A 28 -4.55 -2.11 3.25
N ARG A 29 -5.60 -2.13 4.09
CA ARG A 29 -5.49 -1.76 5.51
C ARG A 29 -4.71 -2.80 6.33
N ARG A 30 -4.76 -4.06 5.93
CA ARG A 30 -4.09 -5.18 6.64
C ARG A 30 -2.72 -5.52 6.04
N LEU A 31 -2.27 -4.76 5.04
CA LEU A 31 -0.97 -4.97 4.44
C LEU A 31 0.11 -4.60 5.46
N LEU A 32 0.87 -5.60 5.90
CA LEU A 32 1.98 -5.46 6.85
C LEU A 32 3.21 -6.17 6.28
N GLN A 33 4.39 -5.57 6.35
CA GLN A 33 5.66 -6.17 5.93
C GLN A 33 5.79 -7.59 6.49
N GLY A 34 5.50 -7.79 7.78
CA GLY A 34 5.59 -9.10 8.43
C GLY A 34 7.00 -9.66 8.30
N GLY A 35 7.16 -10.95 7.99
CA GLY A 35 8.48 -11.56 7.75
C GLY A 35 9.05 -11.35 6.33
N ARG A 36 8.38 -10.56 5.48
CA ARG A 36 8.79 -10.33 4.10
C ARG A 36 9.94 -9.34 4.01
N THR A 37 10.71 -9.46 2.94
CA THR A 37 11.69 -8.45 2.56
C THR A 37 11.01 -7.13 2.21
N MET A 38 11.76 -6.03 2.28
CA MET A 38 11.27 -4.71 1.89
C MET A 38 10.76 -4.68 0.44
N ASP A 39 11.47 -5.34 -0.47
CA ASP A 39 11.09 -5.42 -1.89
C ASP A 39 9.76 -6.15 -2.09
N GLU A 40 9.57 -7.31 -1.44
CA GLU A 40 8.32 -8.07 -1.51
C GLU A 40 7.14 -7.29 -0.94
N TYR A 41 7.35 -6.59 0.18
CA TYR A 41 6.34 -5.75 0.80
C TYR A 41 5.94 -4.57 -0.10
N TYR A 42 6.92 -3.85 -0.65
CA TYR A 42 6.68 -2.71 -1.51
C TYR A 42 5.99 -3.11 -2.82
N GLN A 43 6.42 -4.21 -3.45
CA GLN A 43 5.78 -4.75 -4.65
C GLN A 43 4.32 -5.11 -4.42
N GLU A 44 3.99 -5.69 -3.26
CA GLU A 44 2.59 -5.99 -2.94
C GLU A 44 1.76 -4.73 -2.70
N LEU A 45 2.34 -3.72 -2.03
CA LEU A 45 1.68 -2.42 -1.88
C LEU A 45 1.35 -1.81 -3.25
N GLU A 46 2.34 -1.70 -4.15
CA GLU A 46 2.14 -1.17 -5.49
C GLU A 46 1.10 -1.98 -6.28
N ALA A 47 1.18 -3.30 -6.24
CA ALA A 47 0.23 -4.18 -6.91
C ALA A 47 -1.20 -3.97 -6.41
N LEU A 48 -1.41 -3.79 -5.11
CA LEU A 48 -2.74 -3.52 -4.55
C LEU A 48 -3.25 -2.13 -4.93
N LEU A 49 -2.40 -1.10 -4.90
CA LEU A 49 -2.78 0.26 -5.31
C LEU A 49 -3.23 0.30 -6.77
N ILE A 50 -2.50 -0.38 -7.67
CA ILE A 50 -2.84 -0.49 -9.10
C ILE A 50 -4.11 -1.32 -9.29
N LYS A 51 -4.18 -2.51 -8.69
CA LYS A 51 -5.33 -3.42 -8.81
C LYS A 51 -6.64 -2.76 -8.39
N PHE A 52 -6.57 -1.88 -7.40
CA PHE A 52 -7.73 -1.23 -6.81
C PHE A 52 -8.01 0.17 -7.35
N ASP A 53 -7.19 0.65 -8.31
CA ASP A 53 -7.27 2.01 -8.88
C ASP A 53 -7.36 3.07 -7.77
N VAL A 54 -6.53 2.92 -6.74
CA VAL A 54 -6.55 3.84 -5.58
C VAL A 54 -5.95 5.17 -5.99
N LYS A 55 -6.76 6.22 -5.88
CA LYS A 55 -6.32 7.60 -6.04
C LYS A 55 -6.19 8.23 -4.66
N GLU A 56 -5.05 8.02 -4.03
CA GLU A 56 -4.70 8.69 -2.77
C GLU A 56 -3.55 9.69 -3.00
N ASP A 57 -3.46 10.68 -2.12
CA ASP A 57 -2.35 11.61 -2.16
C ASP A 57 -1.04 10.91 -1.73
N ARG A 58 0.10 11.55 -2.02
CA ARG A 58 1.41 10.98 -1.70
C ARG A 58 1.60 10.75 -0.21
N GLU A 59 1.07 11.65 0.63
CA GLU A 59 1.21 11.56 2.08
C GLU A 59 0.46 10.36 2.67
N ALA A 60 -0.71 10.04 2.12
CA ALA A 60 -1.51 8.88 2.45
C ALA A 60 -0.79 7.59 2.07
N THR A 61 -0.19 7.52 0.87
CA THR A 61 0.61 6.36 0.45
C THR A 61 1.82 6.18 1.36
N THR A 62 2.54 7.27 1.67
CA THR A 62 3.72 7.23 2.56
C THR A 62 3.35 6.80 3.98
N SER A 63 2.27 7.35 4.52
CA SER A 63 1.75 6.97 5.85
C SER A 63 1.34 5.50 5.91
N ARG A 64 0.71 5.00 4.84
CA ARG A 64 0.35 3.59 4.71
C ARG A 64 1.57 2.69 4.64
N PHE A 65 2.55 3.06 3.81
CA PHE A 65 3.80 2.33 3.69
C PHE A 65 4.50 2.22 5.05
N LEU A 66 4.70 3.35 5.74
CA LEU A 66 5.31 3.41 7.07
C LEU A 66 4.55 2.57 8.10
N GLY A 67 3.22 2.71 8.15
CA GLY A 67 2.39 2.00 9.13
C GLY A 67 2.31 0.49 8.92
N GLY A 68 2.68 0.00 7.74
CA GLY A 68 2.78 -1.44 7.47
C GLY A 68 4.17 -2.02 7.76
N LEU A 69 5.20 -1.22 8.03
CA LEU A 69 6.54 -1.74 8.29
C LEU A 69 6.63 -2.51 9.60
N GLN A 70 7.66 -3.35 9.72
CA GLN A 70 8.04 -3.92 11.01
C GLN A 70 8.38 -2.80 12.00
N ARG A 71 7.95 -2.96 13.26
CA ARG A 71 8.13 -1.93 14.32
C ARG A 71 9.56 -1.41 14.41
N GLU A 72 10.56 -2.30 14.39
CA GLU A 72 11.96 -1.89 14.50
C GLU A 72 12.43 -1.00 13.33
N ILE A 73 11.88 -1.21 12.14
CA ILE A 73 12.17 -0.36 10.96
C ILE A 73 11.39 0.94 11.08
N GLN A 74 10.10 0.87 11.41
CA GLN A 74 9.21 2.01 11.61
C GLN A 74 9.81 3.01 12.60
N ASP A 75 10.21 2.55 13.79
CA ASP A 75 10.78 3.38 14.86
C ASP A 75 12.03 4.16 14.38
N ARG A 76 12.80 3.59 13.43
CA ARG A 76 14.02 4.24 12.88
C ARG A 76 13.71 5.26 11.79
N LEU A 77 12.61 5.09 11.07
CA LEU A 77 12.19 5.99 10.00
C LEU A 77 11.33 7.14 10.54
N GLU A 78 10.52 6.93 11.57
CA GLU A 78 9.67 7.98 12.19
C GLU A 78 10.46 9.20 12.69
N MET A 79 11.76 9.04 12.95
CA MET A 79 12.64 10.12 13.38
C MET A 79 13.15 11.03 12.24
N GLN A 80 12.78 10.75 10.99
CA GLN A 80 13.28 11.46 9.81
C GLN A 80 12.13 12.02 8.97
N HIS A 81 12.39 13.15 8.31
CA HIS A 81 11.49 13.69 7.30
C HIS A 81 11.88 13.14 5.93
N TYR A 82 10.88 12.67 5.18
CA TYR A 82 11.03 12.18 3.81
C TYR A 82 10.21 13.04 2.86
N VAL A 83 10.78 13.36 1.69
CA VAL A 83 10.12 14.17 0.67
C VAL A 83 9.10 13.34 -0.12
N ASP A 84 9.41 12.06 -0.35
CA ASP A 84 8.55 11.11 -1.05
C ASP A 84 8.76 9.67 -0.57
N LEU A 85 7.96 8.77 -1.15
CA LEU A 85 7.95 7.35 -0.82
C LEU A 85 9.24 6.64 -1.29
N GLU A 86 9.86 7.09 -2.37
CA GLU A 86 11.06 6.47 -2.93
C GLU A 86 12.25 6.68 -1.97
N GLU A 87 12.39 7.88 -1.42
CA GLU A 87 13.38 8.19 -0.39
C GLU A 87 13.17 7.34 0.87
N MET A 88 11.92 7.25 1.34
CA MET A 88 11.59 6.43 2.51
C MET A 88 11.88 4.93 2.27
N LEU A 89 11.54 4.41 1.09
CA LEU A 89 11.81 3.03 0.70
C LEU A 89 13.31 2.74 0.69
N HIS A 90 14.11 3.63 0.10
CA HIS A 90 15.57 3.46 0.07
C HIS A 90 16.15 3.36 1.49
N HIS A 91 15.72 4.26 2.39
CA HIS A 91 16.15 4.22 3.79
C HIS A 91 15.66 2.96 4.51
N ALA A 92 14.43 2.52 4.25
CA ALA A 92 13.87 1.30 4.83
C ALA A 92 14.70 0.05 4.44
N VAL A 93 15.12 -0.05 3.18
CA VAL A 93 16.03 -1.12 2.70
C VAL A 93 17.36 -1.09 3.44
N LEU A 94 17.98 0.08 3.59
CA LEU A 94 19.25 0.23 4.33
C LEU A 94 19.12 -0.16 5.80
N VAL A 95 17.99 0.17 6.43
CA VAL A 95 17.69 -0.21 7.81
C VAL A 95 17.52 -1.73 7.92
N GLU A 96 16.74 -2.34 7.03
CA GLU A 96 16.53 -3.79 7.00
C GLU A 96 17.86 -4.55 6.85
N GLN A 97 18.72 -4.12 5.93
CA GLN A 97 20.04 -4.72 5.74
C GLN A 97 20.94 -4.59 6.98
N LYS A 98 20.86 -3.46 7.71
CA LYS A 98 21.62 -3.28 8.96
C LYS A 98 21.10 -4.19 10.08
N ILE A 99 19.79 -4.45 10.13
CA ILE A 99 19.19 -5.37 11.11
C ILE A 99 19.62 -6.80 10.79
N LYS A 100 19.55 -7.24 9.53
CA LYS A 100 19.97 -8.58 9.09
C LYS A 100 21.45 -8.91 9.33
N ARG A 101 22.30 -7.89 9.53
CA ARG A 101 23.75 -8.05 9.78
C ARG A 101 24.10 -8.15 11.27
N LYS A 102 23.17 -7.79 12.16
CA LYS A 102 23.33 -8.00 13.61
C LYS A 102 22.99 -9.43 13.97
#